data_AF-A0A7K1ELY7-F1
#
_entry.id   AF-A0A7K1ELY7-F1
#
_cell.length_a   1.000
_cell.length_b   1.000
_cell.length_c   1.000
_cell.angle_alpha   90.00
_cell.angle_beta   90.00
_cell.angle_gamma   90.00
#
_symmetry.space_group_name_H-M   'P 1'
#
loop_
_entity.id
_entity.type
_entity.pdbx_description
1 polymer ?
#
loop_
_entity_poly.entity_id
_entity_poly.type
_entity_poly.pdbx_seq_one_letter_code
_entity_poly.pdbx_strand_id
1 'polypeptide(L)'
;MNGRRLGRPADTDSTDTRDRIVVCARDCFAAEGFEGTTNKHIANSAGISTTALYHYFPSKAEMYVAVCESISSELAEVFTRAKKVDVVLERRLTALFAEIGALGINAPSIVGFIAGIS
;
A
#
# COMPACT_ATOMS: atom_id res chain seq x y z
N MET A 1 46.18 0.84 -0.81
CA MET A 1 45.01 -0.08 -0.81
C MET A 1 43.74 0.76 -0.77
N ASN A 2 43.24 1.20 -1.93
CA ASN A 2 42.02 2.04 -2.00
C ASN A 2 40.78 1.14 -2.13
N GLY A 3 40.06 0.95 -1.03
CA GLY A 3 38.74 0.34 -1.02
C GLY A 3 37.72 1.28 -1.65
N ARG A 4 37.41 1.09 -2.94
CA ARG A 4 36.23 1.67 -3.57
C ARG A 4 35.00 1.09 -2.86
N ARG A 5 34.31 1.94 -2.09
CA ARG A 5 32.97 1.64 -1.57
C ARG A 5 32.05 1.42 -2.77
N LEU A 6 31.67 0.17 -3.03
CA LEU A 6 30.62 -0.14 -3.98
C LEU A 6 29.32 0.51 -3.48
N GLY A 7 28.76 1.43 -4.25
CA GLY A 7 27.42 1.96 -4.00
C GLY A 7 26.39 0.83 -4.07
N ARG A 8 25.43 0.84 -3.13
CA ARG A 8 24.26 -0.05 -3.16
C ARG A 8 23.47 0.20 -4.46
N PRO A 9 22.91 -0.82 -5.12
CA PRO A 9 22.15 -0.63 -6.36
C PRO A 9 21.03 0.38 -6.14
N ALA A 10 21.07 1.50 -6.86
CA ALA A 10 20.10 2.59 -6.69
C ALA A 10 18.65 2.16 -6.99
N ASP A 11 18.48 1.14 -7.84
CA ASP A 11 17.18 0.67 -8.29
C ASP A 11 16.39 -0.03 -7.17
N THR A 12 17.08 -0.83 -6.35
CA THR A 12 16.49 -1.52 -5.19
C THR A 12 16.07 -0.53 -4.11
N ASP A 13 16.87 0.51 -3.85
CA ASP A 13 16.58 1.56 -2.86
C ASP A 13 15.41 2.45 -3.29
N SER A 14 15.28 2.72 -4.60
CA SER A 14 14.19 3.52 -5.14
C SER A 14 12.84 2.79 -5.10
N THR A 15 12.83 1.49 -5.41
CA THR A 15 11.62 0.66 -5.37
C THR A 15 11.13 0.49 -3.94
N ASP A 16 12.04 0.18 -3.00
CA ASP A 16 11.72 0.07 -1.57
C ASP A 16 11.20 1.40 -1.00
N THR A 17 11.75 2.52 -1.45
CA THR A 17 11.26 3.86 -1.06
C THR A 17 9.87 4.13 -1.64
N ARG A 18 9.60 3.79 -2.90
CA ARG A 18 8.29 3.98 -3.53
C ARG A 18 7.22 3.18 -2.80
N ASP A 19 7.49 1.91 -2.49
CA ASP A 19 6.53 1.03 -1.81
C ASP A 19 6.25 1.53 -0.39
N ARG A 20 7.29 1.97 0.34
CA ARG A 20 7.13 2.62 1.65
C ARG A 20 6.26 3.87 1.58
N ILE A 21 6.42 4.71 0.56
CA ILE A 21 5.55 5.88 0.36
C ILE A 21 4.09 5.44 0.19
N VAL A 22 3.82 4.40 -0.61
CA VAL A 22 2.46 3.88 -0.83
C VAL A 22 1.84 3.38 0.47
N VAL A 23 2.59 2.62 1.28
CA VAL A 23 2.11 2.16 2.59
C VAL A 23 1.77 3.33 3.51
N CYS A 24 2.67 4.31 3.64
CA CYS A 24 2.42 5.48 4.48
C CYS A 24 1.25 6.33 3.95
N ALA A 25 1.14 6.50 2.64
CA ALA A 25 0.04 7.23 2.01
C ALA A 25 -1.31 6.54 2.30
N ARG A 26 -1.37 5.20 2.21
CA ARG A 26 -2.55 4.43 2.57
C ARG A 26 -3.01 4.70 4.00
N ASP A 27 -2.08 4.67 4.95
CA ASP A 27 -2.41 4.90 6.36
C ASP A 27 -2.88 6.35 6.62
N CYS A 28 -2.23 7.34 5.98
CA CYS A 28 -2.66 8.73 6.08
C CYS A 28 -4.07 8.95 5.49
N PHE A 29 -4.31 8.44 4.27
CA PHE A 29 -5.61 8.56 3.61
C PHE A 29 -6.71 7.83 4.38
N ALA A 30 -6.41 6.69 5.00
CA ALA A 30 -7.38 5.98 5.83
C ALA A 30 -7.72 6.72 7.12
N ALA A 31 -6.79 7.49 7.68
CA ALA A 31 -6.99 8.23 8.93
C ALA A 31 -7.69 9.59 8.70
N GLU A 32 -7.31 10.32 7.66
CA GLU A 32 -7.69 11.73 7.46
C GLU A 32 -8.51 11.97 6.19
N GLY A 33 -8.74 10.92 5.39
CA GLY A 33 -9.36 11.03 4.07
C GLY A 33 -8.42 11.69 3.04
N PHE A 34 -8.85 11.72 1.78
CA PHE A 34 -8.06 12.33 0.70
C PHE A 34 -7.82 13.82 0.95
N GLU A 35 -8.86 14.59 1.27
CA GLU A 35 -8.74 16.05 1.45
C GLU A 35 -7.98 16.45 2.72
N GLY A 36 -8.17 15.73 3.83
CA GLY A 36 -7.47 16.00 5.08
C GLY A 36 -5.96 15.71 5.01
N THR A 37 -5.56 14.78 4.15
CA THR A 37 -4.16 14.38 4.01
C THR A 37 -3.33 15.39 3.19
N THR A 38 -2.18 15.78 3.74
CA THR A 38 -1.19 16.62 3.04
C THR A 38 0.04 15.83 2.57
N ASN A 39 0.62 16.21 1.44
CA ASN A 39 1.86 15.61 0.93
C ASN A 39 3.02 15.71 1.93
N LYS A 40 3.06 16.78 2.74
CA LYS A 40 4.05 16.95 3.79
C LYS A 40 3.88 15.91 4.90
N HIS A 41 2.65 15.62 5.29
CA HIS A 41 2.37 14.58 6.28
C HIS A 41 2.82 13.21 5.77
N ILE A 42 2.46 12.86 4.52
CA ILE A 42 2.90 11.60 3.88
C ILE A 42 4.44 11.50 3.82
N ALA A 43 5.12 12.57 3.37
CA ALA A 43 6.59 12.58 3.28
C ALA A 43 7.24 12.34 4.64
N ASN A 44 6.74 13.01 5.68
CA ASN A 44 7.22 12.83 7.05
C ASN A 44 7.00 11.39 7.54
N SER A 45 5.80 10.83 7.31
CA SER A 45 5.47 9.45 7.69
C SER A 45 6.35 8.43 6.96
N ALA A 46 6.68 8.68 5.69
CA ALA A 46 7.59 7.86 4.89
C ALA A 46 9.08 8.08 5.24
N GLY A 47 9.42 9.08 6.06
CA GLY A 47 10.79 9.40 6.44
C GLY A 47 11.63 10.01 5.30
N ILE A 48 11.00 10.76 4.40
CA ILE A 48 11.65 11.41 3.25
C ILE A 48 11.32 12.91 3.18
N SER A 49 12.05 13.67 2.35
CA SER A 49 11.70 15.06 2.08
C SER A 49 10.50 15.16 1.15
N THR A 50 9.75 16.27 1.22
CA THR A 50 8.67 16.55 0.26
C THR A 50 9.18 16.64 -1.17
N THR A 51 10.37 17.19 -1.40
CA THR A 51 11.01 17.19 -2.73
C THR A 51 11.28 15.77 -3.23
N ALA A 52 11.77 14.87 -2.38
CA ALA A 52 11.95 13.47 -2.75
C ALA A 52 10.60 12.79 -3.01
N LEU A 53 9.57 13.08 -2.22
CA LEU A 53 8.21 12.56 -2.46
C LEU A 53 7.71 12.94 -3.86
N TYR A 54 7.86 14.21 -4.26
CA TYR A 54 7.44 14.69 -5.59
C TYR A 54 8.23 14.04 -6.74
N HIS A 55 9.43 13.52 -6.50
CA HIS A 55 10.17 12.74 -7.50
C HIS A 55 9.48 11.39 -7.76
N TYR A 56 8.93 10.74 -6.74
CA TYR A 56 8.25 9.45 -6.89
C TYR A 56 6.79 9.61 -7.33
N PHE A 57 6.10 10.61 -6.79
CA PHE A 57 4.71 10.88 -7.05
C PHE A 57 4.49 12.38 -7.27
N PRO A 58 4.29 12.80 -8.52
CA PRO A 58 4.06 14.20 -8.88
C PRO A 58 2.84 14.83 -8.20
N SER A 59 1.83 14.02 -7.82
CA SER A 59 0.58 14.52 -7.24
C SER A 59 0.02 13.61 -6.13
N LYS A 60 -0.82 14.20 -5.26
CA LYS A 60 -1.60 13.46 -4.24
C LYS A 60 -2.56 12.46 -4.88
N ALA A 61 -3.11 12.80 -6.04
CA ALA A 61 -3.98 11.92 -6.82
C ALA A 61 -3.23 10.69 -7.34
N GLU A 62 -2.00 10.82 -7.83
CA GLU A 62 -1.19 9.67 -8.26
C GLU A 62 -0.79 8.78 -7.10
N MET A 63 -0.49 9.34 -5.92
CA MET A 63 -0.30 8.53 -4.70
C MET A 63 -1.57 7.75 -4.36
N TYR A 64 -2.73 8.41 -4.45
CA TYR A 64 -4.01 7.78 -4.17
C TYR A 64 -4.32 6.62 -5.11
N VAL A 65 -4.08 6.80 -6.42
CA VAL A 65 -4.22 5.73 -7.42
C VAL A 65 -3.26 4.57 -7.11
N ALA A 66 -2.00 4.85 -6.78
CA ALA A 66 -1.04 3.81 -6.42
C ALA A 66 -1.46 3.03 -5.16
N VAL A 67 -2.07 3.70 -4.18
CA VAL A 67 -2.67 3.04 -3.01
C VAL A 67 -3.84 2.13 -3.44
N CYS A 68 -4.73 2.61 -4.31
CA CYS A 68 -5.83 1.80 -4.86
C CYS A 68 -5.31 0.55 -5.59
N GLU A 69 -4.26 0.69 -6.40
CA GLU A 69 -3.63 -0.41 -7.14
C GLU A 69 -3.00 -1.42 -6.18
N SER A 70 -2.29 -0.95 -5.15
CA SER A 70 -1.70 -1.80 -4.11
C SER A 70 -2.79 -2.61 -3.38
N ILE A 71 -3.87 -1.96 -2.94
CA ILE A 71 -5.01 -2.63 -2.29
C ILE A 71 -5.66 -3.64 -3.24
N SER A 72 -5.87 -3.27 -4.51
CA SER A 72 -6.47 -4.15 -5.51
C SER A 72 -5.62 -5.40 -5.74
N SER A 73 -4.30 -5.27 -5.77
CA SER A 73 -3.37 -6.40 -5.87
C SER A 73 -3.44 -7.31 -4.64
N GLU A 74 -3.43 -6.74 -3.43
CA GLU A 74 -3.56 -7.52 -2.18
C GLU A 74 -4.87 -8.31 -2.14
N LEU A 75 -5.98 -7.69 -2.57
CA LEU A 75 -7.27 -8.37 -2.68
C LEU A 75 -7.25 -9.47 -3.75
N ALA A 76 -6.68 -9.21 -4.92
CA ALA A 76 -6.57 -10.21 -5.98
C ALA A 76 -5.78 -11.46 -5.53
N GLU A 77 -4.77 -11.28 -4.68
CA GLU A 77 -4.04 -12.38 -4.08
C GLU A 77 -4.89 -13.18 -3.09
N VAL A 78 -5.72 -12.54 -2.26
CA VAL A 78 -6.71 -13.23 -1.39
C VAL A 78 -7.63 -14.11 -2.23
N PHE A 79 -8.21 -13.57 -3.31
CA PHE A 79 -9.06 -14.35 -4.21
C PHE A 79 -8.29 -15.53 -4.84
N THR A 80 -7.03 -15.33 -5.19
CA THR A 80 -6.17 -16.38 -5.76
C THR A 80 -5.85 -17.48 -4.76
N ARG A 81 -5.57 -17.13 -3.50
CA ARG A 81 -5.34 -18.10 -2.42
C ARG A 81 -6.61 -18.89 -2.12
N ALA A 82 -7.74 -18.20 -1.92
CA ALA A 82 -9.04 -18.84 -1.67
C ALA A 82 -9.44 -19.83 -2.77
N LYS A 83 -9.15 -19.54 -4.06
CA LYS A 83 -9.36 -20.47 -5.17
C LYS A 83 -8.57 -21.78 -5.05
N LYS A 84 -7.37 -21.72 -4.45
CA LYS A 84 -6.48 -22.89 -4.27
C LYS A 84 -6.85 -23.75 -3.06
N VAL A 85 -7.65 -23.24 -2.13
CA VAL A 85 -8.00 -23.94 -0.87
C VAL A 85 -8.81 -25.21 -1.12
N ASP A 86 -9.77 -25.18 -2.05
CA ASP A 86 -10.67 -26.31 -2.30
C ASP A 86 -11.18 -26.29 -3.75
N VAL A 87 -11.84 -27.35 -4.21
CA VAL A 87 -12.58 -27.40 -5.49
C VAL A 87 -14.07 -27.12 -5.30
N VAL A 88 -14.60 -27.26 -4.08
CA VAL A 88 -15.99 -27.01 -3.71
C VAL A 88 -16.21 -25.51 -3.47
N LEU A 89 -17.21 -24.94 -4.15
CA LEU A 89 -17.52 -23.49 -4.11
C LEU A 89 -17.81 -22.98 -2.70
N GLU A 90 -18.60 -23.72 -1.92
CA GLU A 90 -18.97 -23.33 -0.55
C GLU A 90 -17.75 -23.18 0.36
N ARG A 91 -16.79 -24.10 0.25
CA ARG A 91 -15.54 -24.07 1.02
C ARG A 91 -14.63 -22.93 0.58
N ARG A 92 -14.58 -22.63 -0.73
CA ARG A 92 -13.88 -21.44 -1.26
C ARG A 92 -14.48 -20.14 -0.74
N LEU A 93 -15.82 -20.02 -0.74
CA LEU A 93 -16.52 -18.83 -0.23
C LEU A 93 -16.29 -18.66 1.28
N THR A 94 -16.32 -19.76 2.04
CA THR A 94 -16.02 -19.73 3.47
C THR A 94 -14.59 -19.25 3.75
N ALA A 95 -13.61 -19.78 3.01
CA ALA A 95 -12.21 -19.35 3.12
C ALA A 95 -12.03 -17.88 2.71
N LEU A 96 -12.73 -17.44 1.67
CA LEU A 96 -12.71 -16.06 1.20
C LEU A 96 -13.24 -15.09 2.28
N PHE A 97 -14.40 -15.39 2.88
CA PHE A 97 -14.95 -14.56 3.96
C PHE A 97 -14.05 -14.54 5.19
N ALA A 98 -13.39 -15.65 5.53
CA ALA A 98 -12.43 -15.70 6.62
C ALA A 98 -11.18 -14.84 6.34
N GLU A 99 -10.62 -14.89 5.13
CA GLU A 99 -9.48 -14.05 4.73
C GLU A 99 -9.84 -12.56 4.67
N ILE A 100 -11.01 -12.21 4.12
CA ILE A 100 -11.51 -10.82 4.08
C ILE A 100 -11.79 -10.31 5.51
N GLY A 101 -12.37 -11.13 6.37
CA GLY A 101 -12.57 -10.80 7.78
C GLY A 101 -11.25 -10.55 8.51
N ALA A 102 -10.22 -11.36 8.22
CA ALA A 102 -8.88 -11.18 8.76
C ALA A 102 -8.19 -9.90 8.24
N LEU A 103 -8.44 -9.49 6.99
CA LEU A 103 -7.97 -8.21 6.46
C LEU A 103 -8.53 -7.02 7.24
N GLY A 104 -9.81 -7.06 7.61
CA GLY A 104 -10.43 -6.02 8.43
C GLY A 104 -9.86 -5.91 9.84
N ILE A 105 -9.29 -7.00 10.38
CA ILE A 105 -8.69 -7.04 11.71
C ILE A 105 -7.19 -6.68 11.67
N ASN A 106 -6.46 -7.14 10.65
CA ASN A 106 -5.00 -7.01 10.56
C ASN A 106 -4.53 -5.74 9.82
N ALA A 107 -5.39 -5.15 8.98
CA ALA A 107 -5.10 -3.92 8.24
C ALA A 107 -6.32 -2.98 8.25
N PRO A 108 -6.66 -2.36 9.41
CA PRO A 108 -7.82 -1.49 9.54
C PRO A 108 -7.83 -0.32 8.55
N SER A 109 -6.65 0.13 8.10
CA SER A 109 -6.51 1.21 7.12
C SER A 109 -7.10 0.85 5.75
N ILE A 110 -7.14 -0.42 5.36
CA ILE A 110 -7.76 -0.86 4.09
C ILE A 110 -9.28 -0.69 4.14
N VAL A 111 -9.91 -1.07 5.25
CA VAL A 111 -11.37 -0.92 5.44
C VAL A 111 -11.74 0.56 5.54
N GLY A 112 -10.96 1.36 6.29
CA GLY A 112 -11.16 2.81 6.39
C GLY A 112 -11.02 3.52 5.05
N PHE A 113 -10.04 3.13 4.23
CA PHE A 113 -9.84 3.69 2.90
C PHE A 113 -10.99 3.35 1.93
N ILE A 114 -11.45 2.09 1.90
CA ILE A 114 -12.56 1.68 1.03
C ILE A 114 -13.89 2.29 1.47
N ALA A 115 -14.16 2.34 2.78
CA ALA A 115 -15.39 2.91 3.31
C ALA A 115 -15.42 4.46 3.23
N GLY A 116 -14.25 5.12 3.29
CA GLY A 116 -14.10 6.57 3.20
C GLY A 116 -14.21 7.15 1.79
N ILE A 117 -14.46 6.32 0.76
CA ILE A 117 -14.79 6.76 -0.61
C ILE A 117 -16.29 7.17 -0.72
N SER A 118 -17.09 6.95 0.33
CA SER A 118 -18.53 7.31 0.37
C SER A 118 -18.78 8.74 0.85
#